data_AF-A0A256B999-F1
#
_entry.id   AF-A0A256B999-F1
#
_cell.length_a   1.000
_cell.length_b   1.000
_cell.length_c   1.000
_cell.angle_alpha   90.00
_cell.angle_beta   90.00
_cell.angle_gamma   90.00
#
_symmetry.space_group_name_H-M   'P 1'
#
loop_
_entity.id
_entity.type
_entity.pdbx_description
1 polymer ?
#
loop_
_entity_poly.entity_id
_entity_poly.type
_entity_poly.pdbx_seq_one_letter_code
_entity_poly.pdbx_strand_id
1 'polypeptide(L)'
;MKSEFKTKLIQHILNKKNGEKGFTLIELLVVIIIIGILAAIALPSFLNQASKARQSEAKTYVGSMNRSQQAYYLEKQQFAPNLQTLAVGIALKTENYGYGVVRNGGKAAAGVLQSVNTFGTPIPSTATAGTGTTSDTLVGSASAPVKGYTGGVNVATPSGSTEATTLAALCEAALAPVNSGNSTDSASGTDRFVLFATNSAPTCQSASTTTGFVAIQ
;
A
#
# COMPACT_ATOMS: atom_id res chain seq x y z
N MET A 1 -14.04 43.00 67.87
CA MET A 1 -14.11 42.89 66.39
C MET A 1 -15.55 43.14 65.96
N LYS A 2 -15.79 44.10 65.05
CA LYS A 2 -17.14 44.58 64.68
C LYS A 2 -17.99 43.47 64.08
N SER A 3 -19.16 43.20 64.64
CA SER A 3 -20.07 42.13 64.22
C SER A 3 -20.56 42.27 62.77
N GLU A 4 -20.59 43.50 62.24
CA GLU A 4 -21.04 43.80 60.87
C GLU A 4 -20.24 43.10 59.78
N PHE A 5 -18.92 42.93 59.97
CA PHE A 5 -18.09 42.26 58.97
C PHE A 5 -18.43 40.76 58.89
N LYS A 6 -18.75 40.16 60.05
CA LYS A 6 -19.16 38.76 60.15
C LYS A 6 -20.49 38.54 59.42
N THR A 7 -21.43 39.48 59.56
CA THR A 7 -22.73 39.41 58.88
C THR A 7 -22.60 39.60 57.36
N LYS A 8 -21.81 40.57 56.89
CA LYS A 8 -21.59 40.76 55.44
C LYS A 8 -20.84 39.59 54.78
N LEU A 9 -19.89 38.98 55.47
CA LEU A 9 -19.18 37.80 54.99
C LEU A 9 -20.12 36.59 54.88
N ILE A 10 -20.97 36.37 55.89
CA ILE A 10 -21.95 35.28 55.88
C ILE A 10 -22.98 35.48 54.75
N GLN A 11 -23.43 36.71 54.52
CA GLN A 11 -24.36 37.03 53.42
C GLN A 11 -23.75 36.80 52.04
N HIS A 12 -22.45 37.10 51.86
CA HIS A 12 -21.75 36.87 50.59
C HIS A 12 -21.53 35.38 50.30
N ILE A 13 -21.25 34.57 51.33
CA ILE A 13 -21.09 33.11 51.18
C ILE A 13 -22.44 32.43 50.92
N LEU A 14 -23.52 32.86 51.58
CA LEU A 14 -24.87 32.33 51.36
C LEU A 14 -25.40 32.66 49.95
N ASN A 15 -25.07 33.83 49.39
CA ASN A 15 -25.52 34.23 48.06
C ASN A 15 -24.72 33.58 46.91
N LYS A 16 -23.56 32.98 47.19
CA LYS A 16 -22.72 32.28 46.20
C LYS A 16 -23.16 30.82 45.94
N LYS A 17 -24.09 30.29 46.74
CA LYS A 17 -24.49 28.87 46.71
C LYS A 17 -25.48 28.49 45.59
N ASN A 18 -25.90 29.45 44.75
CA ASN A 18 -26.94 29.26 43.73
C ASN A 18 -26.41 29.12 42.29
N GLY A 19 -25.09 28.99 42.08
CA GLY A 19 -24.46 29.09 40.75
C GLY A 19 -23.81 27.84 40.18
N GLU A 20 -23.49 26.83 40.99
CA GLU A 20 -22.67 25.69 40.54
C GLU A 20 -23.48 24.38 40.62
N LYS A 21 -24.31 24.14 39.60
CA LYS A 21 -24.90 22.82 39.37
C LYS A 21 -23.81 21.89 38.86
N GLY A 22 -23.38 20.93 39.68
CA GLY A 22 -22.42 19.89 39.28
C GLY A 22 -23.00 18.96 38.21
N PHE A 23 -22.13 18.43 37.34
CA PHE A 23 -22.49 17.42 36.34
C PHE A 23 -22.97 16.15 37.03
N THR A 24 -24.11 15.60 36.62
CA THR A 24 -24.62 14.37 37.22
C THR A 24 -23.92 13.14 36.62
N LEU A 25 -23.75 12.10 37.42
CA LEU A 25 -23.18 10.83 36.93
C LEU A 25 -24.04 10.20 35.83
N ILE A 26 -25.36 10.43 35.87
CA ILE A 26 -26.29 9.91 34.86
C ILE A 26 -26.16 10.65 33.53
N GLU A 27 -25.92 11.97 33.53
CA GLU A 27 -25.64 12.73 32.31
C GLU A 27 -24.37 12.23 31.62
N LEU A 28 -23.32 11.96 32.41
CA LEU A 28 -22.07 11.43 31.87
C LEU A 28 -22.27 10.00 31.32
N LEU A 29 -23.06 9.18 32.01
CA LEU A 29 -23.39 7.82 31.58
C LEU A 29 -24.13 7.80 30.23
N VAL A 30 -25.13 8.65 30.03
CA VAL A 30 -25.87 8.71 28.76
C VAL A 30 -24.95 9.18 27.62
N VAL A 31 -24.06 10.15 27.88
CA VAL A 31 -23.10 10.63 26.88
C VAL A 31 -22.16 9.51 26.43
N ILE A 32 -21.58 8.73 27.36
CA ILE A 32 -20.68 7.63 26.97
C ILE A 32 -21.40 6.52 26.19
N ILE A 33 -22.69 6.30 26.47
CA ILE A 33 -23.52 5.36 25.70
C ILE A 33 -23.70 5.86 24.26
N ILE A 34 -24.04 7.14 24.08
CA ILE A 34 -24.25 7.70 22.74
C ILE A 34 -22.96 7.67 21.92
N ILE A 35 -21.82 8.11 22.49
CA ILE A 35 -20.52 8.04 21.77
C ILE A 35 -20.11 6.59 21.50
N GLY A 36 -20.46 5.64 22.38
CA GLY A 36 -20.20 4.22 22.18
C GLY A 36 -20.94 3.65 20.96
N ILE A 37 -22.22 3.99 20.80
CA ILE A 37 -23.04 3.57 19.64
C ILE A 37 -22.47 4.18 18.35
N LEU A 38 -22.15 5.48 18.36
CA LEU A 38 -21.59 6.16 17.20
C LEU A 38 -20.22 5.57 16.80
N ALA A 39 -19.35 5.29 17.77
CA ALA A 39 -18.04 4.69 17.55
C ALA A 39 -18.14 3.28 16.94
N ALA A 40 -19.10 2.46 17.40
CA ALA A 40 -19.29 1.10 16.89
C ALA A 40 -19.62 1.07 15.39
N ILE A 41 -20.38 2.05 14.89
CA ILE A 41 -20.74 2.15 13.46
C ILE A 41 -19.63 2.83 12.66
N ALA A 42 -19.01 3.88 13.21
CA ALA A 42 -18.04 4.70 12.50
C ALA A 42 -16.65 4.03 12.36
N LEU A 43 -16.20 3.32 13.40
CA LEU A 43 -14.86 2.73 13.44
C LEU A 43 -14.55 1.76 12.27
N PRO A 44 -15.41 0.78 11.92
CA PRO A 44 -15.09 -0.12 10.81
C PRO A 44 -15.00 0.62 9.46
N SER A 45 -15.83 1.65 9.25
CA SER A 45 -15.77 2.49 8.06
C SER A 45 -14.46 3.29 8.00
N PHE A 46 -14.04 3.88 9.13
CA PHE A 46 -12.79 4.62 9.23
C PHE A 46 -11.57 3.73 8.95
N LEU A 47 -11.53 2.52 9.52
CA LEU A 47 -10.44 1.57 9.30
C LEU A 47 -10.34 1.10 7.83
N ASN A 48 -11.48 0.95 7.16
CA ASN A 48 -11.52 0.63 5.73
C ASN A 48 -10.99 1.80 4.88
N GLN A 49 -11.39 3.03 5.18
CA GLN A 49 -10.88 4.22 4.49
C GLN A 49 -9.38 4.39 4.67
N ALA A 50 -8.87 4.18 5.89
CA ALA A 50 -7.43 4.18 6.15
C ALA A 50 -6.71 3.11 5.32
N SER A 51 -7.26 1.89 5.25
CA SER A 51 -6.71 0.80 4.42
C SER A 51 -6.70 1.14 2.93
N LYS A 52 -7.75 1.80 2.41
CA LYS A 52 -7.80 2.28 1.01
C LYS A 52 -6.78 3.36 0.73
N ALA A 53 -6.57 4.29 1.67
CA ALA A 53 -5.54 5.33 1.54
C ALA A 53 -4.13 4.71 1.43
N ARG A 54 -3.83 3.71 2.28
CA ARG A 54 -2.58 2.95 2.22
C ARG A 54 -2.43 2.22 0.88
N GLN A 55 -3.48 1.56 0.41
CA GLN A 55 -3.48 0.85 -0.89
C GLN A 55 -3.29 1.80 -2.09
N SER A 56 -3.79 3.03 -2.01
CA SER A 56 -3.59 4.05 -3.05
C SER A 56 -2.12 4.45 -3.22
N GLU A 57 -1.34 4.44 -2.12
CA GLU A 57 0.10 4.66 -2.14
C GLU A 57 0.78 3.61 -3.04
N ALA A 58 0.53 2.33 -2.74
CA ALA A 58 1.12 1.24 -3.49
C ALA A 58 0.71 1.22 -4.96
N LYS A 59 -0.59 1.44 -5.26
CA LYS A 59 -1.07 1.55 -6.65
C LYS A 59 -0.30 2.64 -7.41
N THR A 60 -0.09 3.79 -6.78
CA THR A 60 0.58 4.94 -7.40
C THR A 60 2.06 4.65 -7.63
N TYR A 61 2.75 4.10 -6.64
CA TYR A 61 4.18 3.83 -6.71
C TYR A 61 4.50 2.71 -7.68
N VAL A 62 3.75 1.59 -7.67
CA VAL A 62 3.94 0.51 -8.65
C VAL A 62 3.62 0.98 -10.07
N GLY A 63 2.56 1.78 -10.26
CA GLY A 63 2.28 2.41 -11.55
C GLY A 63 3.39 3.37 -12.00
N SER A 64 3.99 4.12 -11.09
CA SER A 64 5.14 4.99 -11.37
C SER A 64 6.37 4.19 -11.77
N MET A 65 6.67 3.11 -11.03
CA MET A 65 7.76 2.19 -11.36
C MET A 65 7.59 1.61 -12.77
N ASN A 66 6.37 1.18 -13.15
CA ASN A 66 6.11 0.68 -14.50
C ASN A 66 6.38 1.73 -15.59
N ARG A 67 5.98 2.99 -15.38
CA ARG A 67 6.27 4.07 -16.34
C ARG A 67 7.76 4.36 -16.42
N SER A 68 8.44 4.39 -15.27
CA SER A 68 9.90 4.57 -15.23
C SER A 68 10.64 3.41 -15.88
N GLN A 69 10.17 2.17 -15.75
CA GLN A 69 10.78 1.01 -16.42
C GLN A 69 10.65 1.11 -17.94
N GLN A 70 9.50 1.55 -18.45
CA GLN A 70 9.32 1.80 -19.88
C GLN A 70 10.27 2.89 -20.38
N ALA A 71 10.34 4.02 -19.68
CA ALA A 71 11.26 5.11 -20.02
C ALA A 71 12.74 4.66 -19.97
N TYR A 72 13.12 3.92 -18.93
CA TYR A 72 14.47 3.40 -18.75
C TYR A 72 14.84 2.42 -19.88
N TYR A 73 13.89 1.59 -20.33
CA TYR A 73 14.11 0.71 -21.48
C TYR A 73 14.31 1.51 -22.77
N LEU A 74 13.53 2.57 -23.00
CA LEU A 74 13.71 3.41 -24.20
C LEU A 74 15.10 4.05 -24.25
N GLU A 75 15.63 4.48 -23.10
CA GLU A 75 16.95 5.12 -23.02
C GLU A 75 18.12 4.13 -23.05
N LYS A 76 18.01 3.00 -22.32
CA LYS A 76 19.13 2.08 -22.06
C LYS A 76 19.02 0.74 -22.80
N GLN A 77 17.91 0.49 -23.50
CA GLN A 77 17.59 -0.78 -24.18
C GLN A 77 17.66 -1.99 -23.24
N GLN A 78 17.38 -1.79 -21.95
CA GLN A 78 17.29 -2.82 -20.93
C GLN A 78 16.43 -2.32 -19.77
N PHE A 79 15.82 -3.23 -19.00
CA PHE A 79 15.13 -2.84 -17.76
C PHE A 79 16.10 -2.64 -16.60
N ALA A 80 15.73 -1.75 -15.68
CA ALA A 80 16.51 -1.53 -14.47
C ALA A 80 16.38 -2.77 -13.57
N PRO A 81 17.49 -3.29 -13.02
CA PRO A 81 17.49 -4.49 -12.19
C PRO A 81 16.89 -4.27 -10.80
N ASN A 82 17.06 -3.08 -10.24
CA ASN A 82 16.65 -2.72 -8.87
C ASN A 82 16.16 -1.27 -8.82
N LEU A 83 15.49 -0.90 -7.72
CA LEU A 83 14.99 0.45 -7.48
C LEU A 83 16.09 1.51 -7.49
N GLN A 84 17.27 1.18 -6.97
CA GLN A 84 18.39 2.11 -6.93
C GLN A 84 18.84 2.53 -8.34
N THR A 85 18.90 1.59 -9.27
CA THR A 85 19.25 1.85 -10.67
C THR A 85 18.10 2.51 -11.43
N LEU A 86 16.85 2.18 -11.09
CA LEU A 86 15.67 2.82 -11.68
C LEU A 86 15.58 4.32 -11.33
N ALA A 87 16.11 4.71 -10.16
CA ALA A 87 16.25 6.09 -9.71
C ALA A 87 14.94 6.90 -9.72
N VAL A 88 13.80 6.25 -9.48
CA VAL A 88 12.45 6.86 -9.48
C VAL A 88 12.12 7.63 -8.19
N GLY A 89 13.03 7.68 -7.22
CA GLY A 89 12.84 8.40 -5.95
C GLY A 89 11.87 7.71 -4.98
N ILE A 90 11.53 6.44 -5.22
CA ILE A 90 10.70 5.63 -4.32
C ILE A 90 11.62 4.89 -3.35
N ALA A 91 11.35 5.04 -2.05
CA ALA A 91 12.08 4.30 -1.03
C ALA A 91 11.72 2.81 -1.08
N LEU A 92 12.68 1.93 -0.78
CA LEU A 92 12.44 0.49 -0.68
C LEU A 92 11.40 0.12 0.37
N LYS A 93 11.20 0.96 1.38
CA LYS A 93 10.26 0.73 2.46
C LYS A 93 9.63 2.05 2.89
N THR A 94 8.31 2.08 2.93
CA THR A 94 7.51 3.13 3.56
C THR A 94 6.90 2.60 4.85
N GLU A 95 5.99 3.35 5.47
CA GLU A 95 5.25 2.86 6.64
C GLU A 95 4.31 1.70 6.28
N ASN A 96 3.80 1.66 5.05
CA ASN A 96 2.72 0.75 4.65
C ASN A 96 3.20 -0.39 3.74
N TYR A 97 4.24 -0.15 2.93
CA TYR A 97 4.66 -1.08 1.88
C TYR A 97 6.19 -1.17 1.76
N GLY A 98 6.66 -2.33 1.33
CA GLY A 98 7.99 -2.54 0.75
C GLY A 98 7.90 -2.56 -0.77
N TYR A 99 8.80 -1.83 -1.44
CA TYR A 99 8.87 -1.70 -2.88
C TYR A 99 10.16 -2.30 -3.41
N GLY A 100 10.11 -2.77 -4.66
CA GLY A 100 11.26 -3.45 -5.25
C GLY A 100 11.02 -3.83 -6.69
N VAL A 101 12.11 -4.06 -7.38
CA VAL A 101 12.16 -4.45 -8.78
C VAL A 101 12.86 -5.79 -8.91
N VAL A 102 12.26 -6.67 -9.72
CA VAL A 102 12.88 -7.94 -10.10
C VAL A 102 12.94 -8.02 -11.61
N ARG A 103 14.15 -8.09 -12.14
CA ARG A 103 14.36 -8.34 -13.56
C ARG A 103 14.23 -9.84 -13.84
N ASN A 104 13.37 -10.20 -14.78
CA ASN A 104 13.23 -11.57 -15.23
C ASN A 104 14.24 -11.82 -16.37
N GLY A 105 15.33 -12.53 -16.05
CA GLY A 105 16.44 -12.81 -16.97
C GLY A 105 17.64 -11.87 -16.81
N GLY A 106 18.84 -12.39 -17.10
CA GLY A 106 20.09 -11.60 -17.10
C GLY A 106 20.14 -10.55 -18.22
N LYS A 107 21.30 -9.89 -18.40
CA LYS A 107 21.55 -9.07 -19.60
C LYS A 107 21.20 -9.90 -20.84
N ALA A 108 20.21 -9.51 -21.63
CA ALA A 108 19.87 -10.23 -22.85
C ALA A 108 21.07 -10.27 -23.79
N ALA A 109 21.43 -11.48 -24.23
CA ALA A 109 21.98 -11.65 -25.55
C ALA A 109 20.91 -11.26 -26.60
N ALA A 110 21.34 -10.79 -27.77
CA ALA A 110 20.44 -10.41 -28.86
C ALA A 110 19.38 -11.50 -29.11
N GLY A 111 18.09 -11.11 -29.10
CA GLY A 111 16.97 -12.01 -29.39
C GLY A 111 16.16 -12.54 -28.19
N VAL A 112 16.54 -12.24 -26.94
CA VAL A 112 15.75 -12.62 -25.74
C VAL A 112 14.84 -11.47 -25.31
N LEU A 113 13.53 -11.74 -25.19
CA LEU A 113 12.54 -10.80 -24.67
C LEU A 113 12.90 -10.42 -23.22
N GLN A 114 12.93 -9.11 -22.96
CA GLN A 114 13.18 -8.57 -21.63
C GLN A 114 11.84 -8.37 -20.92
N SER A 115 11.78 -8.73 -19.64
CA SER A 115 10.67 -8.37 -18.77
C SER A 115 11.15 -8.03 -17.37
N VAL A 116 10.36 -7.23 -16.68
CA VAL A 116 10.64 -6.79 -15.31
C VAL A 116 9.35 -6.75 -14.52
N ASN A 117 9.41 -7.21 -13.28
CA ASN A 117 8.34 -7.07 -12.31
C ASN A 117 8.69 -5.96 -11.33
N THR A 118 7.65 -5.27 -10.89
CA THR A 118 7.71 -4.22 -9.87
C THR A 118 6.71 -4.58 -8.79
N PHE A 119 7.08 -4.40 -7.52
CA PHE A 119 6.30 -4.92 -6.40
C PHE A 119 5.98 -3.85 -5.38
N GLY A 120 4.78 -3.94 -4.82
CA GLY A 120 4.33 -3.23 -3.62
C GLY A 120 3.82 -4.26 -2.61
N THR A 121 4.70 -4.70 -1.72
CA THR A 121 4.44 -5.75 -0.72
C THR A 121 4.00 -5.13 0.60
N PRO A 122 2.85 -5.51 1.18
CA PRO A 122 2.33 -4.85 2.37
C PRO A 122 3.14 -5.23 3.63
N ILE A 123 3.29 -4.27 4.55
CA ILE A 123 4.05 -4.46 5.79
C ILE A 123 3.26 -5.33 6.80
N PRO A 124 3.92 -6.18 7.62
CA PRO A 124 5.38 -6.31 7.79
C PRO A 124 6.05 -7.12 6.68
N SER A 125 6.80 -6.47 5.81
CA SER A 125 7.60 -7.10 4.76
C SER A 125 9.08 -6.81 5.01
N THR A 126 9.95 -7.70 4.54
CA THR A 126 11.38 -7.43 4.48
C THR A 126 11.72 -6.96 3.08
N ALA A 127 12.27 -5.75 2.95
CA ALA A 127 12.71 -5.18 1.69
C ALA A 127 14.22 -4.97 1.76
N THR A 128 14.97 -5.61 0.86
CA THR A 128 16.43 -5.55 0.78
C THR A 128 16.82 -5.07 -0.60
N ALA A 129 17.68 -4.04 -0.63
CA ALA A 129 18.13 -3.43 -1.88
C ALA A 129 19.04 -4.38 -2.65
N GLY A 130 18.76 -4.51 -3.94
CA GLY A 130 19.72 -5.05 -4.89
C GLY A 130 20.91 -4.09 -5.06
N THR A 131 22.04 -4.61 -5.51
CA THR A 131 23.25 -3.83 -5.83
C THR A 131 23.69 -4.12 -7.25
N GLY A 132 24.13 -3.09 -7.98
CA GLY A 132 24.55 -3.22 -9.36
C GLY A 132 23.48 -3.89 -10.23
N THR A 133 23.75 -5.10 -10.72
CA THR A 133 22.84 -5.86 -11.59
C THR A 133 21.89 -6.81 -10.84
N THR A 134 21.97 -6.90 -9.51
CA THR A 134 21.09 -7.80 -8.75
C THR A 134 19.72 -7.16 -8.51
N SER A 135 18.67 -7.98 -8.54
CA SER A 135 17.32 -7.55 -8.20
C SER A 135 17.16 -7.19 -6.73
N ASP A 136 16.13 -6.40 -6.42
CA ASP A 136 15.69 -6.22 -5.04
C ASP A 136 15.09 -7.52 -4.51
N THR A 137 15.15 -7.72 -3.20
CA THR A 137 14.49 -8.85 -2.52
C THR A 137 13.46 -8.34 -1.54
N LEU A 138 12.21 -8.68 -1.81
CA LEU A 138 11.03 -8.44 -0.99
C LEU A 138 10.44 -9.76 -0.56
N VAL A 139 10.22 -9.93 0.74
CA VAL A 139 9.46 -11.04 1.33
C VAL A 139 8.21 -10.48 1.96
N GLY A 140 7.05 -10.90 1.45
CA GLY A 140 5.75 -10.54 1.98
C GLY A 140 5.38 -11.33 3.24
N SER A 141 4.53 -10.78 4.10
CA SER A 141 4.03 -11.47 5.30
C SER A 141 2.57 -11.87 5.18
N ALA A 142 2.24 -13.05 5.72
CA ALA A 142 0.87 -13.52 5.89
C ALA A 142 0.06 -12.67 6.89
N SER A 143 0.71 -11.83 7.70
CA SER A 143 0.04 -10.99 8.71
C SER A 143 -0.30 -9.58 8.21
N ALA A 144 -0.07 -9.26 6.95
CA ALA A 144 -0.29 -7.91 6.45
C ALA A 144 -1.79 -7.61 6.22
N PRO A 145 -2.33 -6.49 6.75
CA PRO A 145 -3.77 -6.21 6.74
C PRO A 145 -4.30 -5.63 5.43
N VAL A 146 -3.41 -5.26 4.50
CA VAL A 146 -3.76 -4.62 3.23
C VAL A 146 -3.28 -5.46 2.03
N LYS A 147 -3.89 -5.24 0.86
CA LYS A 147 -3.59 -6.00 -0.37
C LYS A 147 -2.19 -5.69 -0.91
N GLY A 148 -1.57 -6.68 -1.55
CA GLY A 148 -0.34 -6.50 -2.31
C GLY A 148 -0.61 -6.03 -3.75
N TYR A 149 0.40 -5.36 -4.33
CA TYR A 149 0.37 -4.85 -5.69
C TYR A 149 1.58 -5.36 -6.46
N THR A 150 1.39 -5.67 -7.73
CA THR A 150 2.47 -6.08 -8.63
C THR A 150 2.26 -5.45 -10.00
N GLY A 151 3.32 -4.97 -10.59
CA GLY A 151 3.38 -4.50 -11.97
C GLY A 151 4.31 -5.39 -12.77
N GLY A 152 4.06 -5.47 -14.07
CA GLY A 152 4.98 -6.10 -15.00
C GLY A 152 5.13 -5.24 -16.24
N VAL A 153 6.34 -5.14 -16.76
CA VAL A 153 6.63 -4.50 -18.05
C VAL A 153 7.37 -5.49 -18.92
N ASN A 154 6.93 -5.67 -20.16
CA ASN A 154 7.63 -6.43 -21.18
C ASN A 154 7.78 -5.60 -22.45
N VAL A 155 8.68 -6.05 -23.31
CA VAL A 155 8.75 -5.61 -24.70
C VAL A 155 8.05 -6.66 -25.53
N ALA A 156 7.10 -6.25 -26.35
CA ALA A 156 6.35 -7.12 -27.24
C ALA A 156 6.27 -6.50 -28.64
N THR A 157 6.18 -7.34 -29.67
CA THR A 157 5.79 -6.93 -31.03
C THR A 157 4.32 -7.33 -31.22
N PRO A 158 3.36 -6.40 -31.11
CA PRO A 158 1.95 -6.72 -31.22
C PRO A 158 1.62 -7.38 -32.56
N SER A 159 0.63 -8.27 -32.56
CA SER A 159 0.14 -8.88 -33.80
C SER A 159 -0.24 -7.81 -34.82
N GLY A 160 0.32 -7.89 -36.03
CA GLY A 160 0.11 -6.90 -37.09
C GLY A 160 1.06 -5.70 -37.06
N SER A 161 2.03 -5.67 -36.14
CA SER A 161 3.08 -4.65 -36.08
C SER A 161 4.46 -5.27 -36.32
N THR A 162 5.35 -4.52 -36.97
CA THR A 162 6.79 -4.82 -37.04
C THR A 162 7.59 -4.03 -36.01
N GLU A 163 6.92 -3.25 -35.17
CA GLU A 163 7.54 -2.40 -34.16
C GLU A 163 7.42 -3.03 -32.77
N ALA A 164 8.54 -3.10 -32.06
CA ALA A 164 8.58 -3.52 -30.67
C ALA A 164 8.09 -2.36 -29.78
N THR A 165 7.14 -2.64 -28.90
CA THR A 165 6.58 -1.67 -27.96
C THR A 165 6.73 -2.18 -26.53
N THR A 166 6.94 -1.27 -25.59
CA THR A 166 6.90 -1.62 -24.17
C THR A 166 5.44 -1.62 -23.71
N LEU A 167 4.99 -2.74 -23.16
CA LEU A 167 3.65 -2.90 -22.62
C LEU A 167 3.74 -3.17 -21.12
N ALA A 168 2.75 -2.69 -20.37
CA ALA A 168 2.73 -2.79 -18.93
C ALA A 168 1.38 -3.30 -18.41
N ALA A 169 1.43 -4.02 -17.30
CA ALA A 169 0.25 -4.40 -16.53
C ALA A 169 0.44 -4.02 -15.07
N LEU A 170 -0.67 -3.72 -14.41
CA LEU A 170 -0.74 -3.51 -12.98
C LEU A 170 -1.83 -4.41 -12.40
N CYS A 171 -1.49 -5.10 -11.32
CA CYS A 171 -2.32 -6.11 -10.70
C CYS A 171 -2.40 -5.89 -9.18
N GLU A 172 -3.58 -6.10 -8.61
CA GLU A 172 -3.77 -6.19 -7.15
C GLU A 172 -4.08 -7.61 -6.73
N ALA A 173 -3.70 -7.98 -5.51
CA ALA A 173 -4.16 -9.20 -4.88
C ALA A 173 -5.68 -9.15 -4.63
N ALA A 174 -6.38 -10.26 -4.86
CA ALA A 174 -7.81 -10.35 -4.60
C ALA A 174 -8.15 -10.12 -3.10
N LEU A 175 -7.33 -10.66 -2.21
CA LEU A 175 -7.46 -10.57 -0.76
C LEU A 175 -6.17 -10.04 -0.10
N ALA A 176 -6.31 -9.45 1.09
CA ALA A 176 -5.17 -9.13 1.93
C ALA A 176 -4.59 -10.41 2.57
N PRO A 177 -3.28 -10.46 2.87
CA PRO A 177 -2.65 -11.65 3.44
C PRO A 177 -3.27 -12.19 4.73
N VAL A 178 -3.72 -11.31 5.63
CA VAL A 178 -4.46 -11.71 6.85
C VAL A 178 -5.74 -12.50 6.57
N ASN A 179 -6.29 -12.38 5.37
CA ASN A 179 -7.49 -13.09 4.92
C ASN A 179 -7.13 -14.21 3.93
N SER A 180 -5.97 -14.84 4.11
CA SER A 180 -5.42 -15.87 3.21
C SER A 180 -5.13 -15.38 1.79
N GLY A 181 -4.97 -14.06 1.62
CA GLY A 181 -4.51 -13.46 0.38
C GLY A 181 -3.03 -13.72 0.12
N ASN A 182 -2.61 -13.55 -1.12
CA ASN A 182 -1.22 -13.75 -1.49
C ASN A 182 -0.34 -12.56 -1.05
N SER A 183 0.77 -12.83 -0.37
CA SER A 183 1.58 -11.80 0.28
C SER A 183 2.51 -11.00 -0.63
N THR A 184 2.50 -11.26 -1.95
CA THR A 184 3.44 -10.70 -2.96
C THR A 184 4.88 -10.88 -2.52
N ASP A 185 5.56 -11.90 -3.05
CA ASP A 185 6.93 -12.25 -2.65
C ASP A 185 7.82 -12.43 -3.89
N SER A 186 8.85 -11.60 -3.97
CA SER A 186 9.85 -11.62 -5.06
C SER A 186 10.95 -12.69 -4.87
N ALA A 187 11.09 -13.28 -3.69
CA ALA A 187 12.12 -14.28 -3.39
C ALA A 187 11.83 -15.65 -4.02
N SER A 188 10.62 -15.88 -4.53
CA SER A 188 10.22 -17.17 -5.13
C SER A 188 10.79 -17.44 -6.54
N GLY A 189 11.67 -16.58 -7.05
CA GLY A 189 12.58 -16.86 -8.17
C GLY A 189 11.96 -16.94 -9.57
N THR A 190 10.64 -16.97 -9.69
CA THR A 190 9.90 -16.74 -10.93
C THR A 190 8.63 -16.00 -10.54
N ASP A 191 8.47 -14.76 -10.98
CA ASP A 191 7.38 -13.87 -10.56
C ASP A 191 6.00 -14.41 -11.00
N ARG A 192 5.42 -15.32 -10.21
CA ARG A 192 4.15 -16.05 -10.48
C ARG A 192 2.91 -15.17 -10.31
N PHE A 193 3.03 -13.87 -10.54
CA PHE A 193 1.94 -12.92 -10.32
C PHE A 193 1.58 -12.13 -11.57
N VAL A 194 2.53 -11.99 -12.50
CA VAL A 194 2.31 -11.42 -13.83
C VAL A 194 2.85 -12.38 -14.88
N LEU A 195 2.00 -12.75 -15.84
CA LEU A 195 2.35 -13.59 -16.97
C LEU A 195 2.77 -12.68 -18.13
N PHE A 196 3.95 -12.94 -18.69
CA PHE A 196 4.44 -12.22 -19.86
C PHE A 196 4.11 -12.99 -21.13
N ALA A 197 3.42 -12.33 -22.05
CA ALA A 197 3.23 -12.81 -23.41
C ALA A 197 4.31 -12.24 -24.34
N THR A 198 4.66 -12.96 -25.39
CA THR A 198 5.67 -12.50 -26.36
C THR A 198 5.16 -11.40 -27.29
N ASN A 199 3.87 -11.44 -27.62
CA ASN A 199 3.24 -10.55 -28.63
C ASN A 199 2.08 -9.73 -28.05
N SER A 200 1.95 -9.67 -26.72
CA SER A 200 0.84 -8.98 -26.04
C SER A 200 1.30 -8.38 -24.72
N ALA A 201 0.46 -7.51 -24.16
CA ALA A 201 0.69 -6.95 -22.83
C ALA A 201 0.75 -8.06 -21.76
N PRO A 202 1.45 -7.83 -20.64
CA PRO A 202 1.44 -8.77 -19.53
C PRO A 202 0.02 -8.89 -18.96
N THR A 203 -0.27 -10.03 -18.34
CA THR A 203 -1.58 -10.27 -17.70
C THR A 203 -1.39 -10.71 -16.25
N CYS A 204 -2.36 -10.42 -15.40
CA CYS A 204 -2.32 -10.83 -14.00
C CYS A 204 -2.54 -12.34 -13.88
N GLN A 205 -1.76 -13.02 -13.05
CA GLN A 205 -1.93 -14.46 -12.83
C GLN A 205 -3.20 -14.73 -11.98
N SER A 206 -4.19 -15.38 -12.59
CA SER A 206 -5.48 -15.70 -11.97
C SER A 206 -5.54 -17.14 -11.41
N ALA A 207 -4.51 -17.60 -10.69
CA ALA A 207 -4.55 -18.95 -10.12
C ALA A 207 -5.44 -18.95 -8.86
N SER A 208 -6.67 -19.50 -9.02
CA SER A 208 -7.78 -19.61 -8.05
C SER A 208 -8.55 -18.32 -7.77
N THR A 209 -9.88 -18.38 -7.88
CA THR A 209 -10.86 -17.29 -7.71
C THR A 209 -10.80 -16.57 -6.35
N THR A 210 -10.02 -17.08 -5.39
CA THR A 210 -9.94 -16.53 -4.03
C THR A 210 -8.57 -15.95 -3.67
N THR A 211 -7.49 -16.33 -4.35
CA THR A 211 -6.10 -15.95 -3.96
C THR A 211 -5.27 -15.36 -5.11
N GLY A 212 -5.85 -15.23 -6.30
CA GLY A 212 -5.19 -14.68 -7.48
C GLY A 212 -5.05 -13.16 -7.51
N PHE A 213 -4.53 -12.66 -8.63
CA PHE A 213 -4.35 -11.24 -8.90
C PHE A 213 -5.34 -10.74 -9.97
N VAL A 214 -5.83 -9.53 -9.78
CA VAL A 214 -6.80 -8.88 -10.67
C VAL A 214 -6.17 -7.66 -11.32
N ALA A 215 -6.42 -7.48 -12.62
CA ALA A 215 -5.93 -6.32 -13.36
C ALA A 215 -6.58 -5.04 -12.85
N ILE A 216 -5.75 -4.01 -12.70
CA ILE A 216 -6.18 -2.68 -12.31
C ILE A 216 -6.00 -1.75 -13.50
N GLN A 217 -7.06 -1.03 -13.84
CA GLN A 217 -6.99 0.09 -14.79
C GLN A 217 -6.42 1.35 -14.13
#